data_AF-A0A1Y4G868-F1
#
_entry.id   AF-A0A1Y4G868-F1
#
_cell.length_a   1.000
_cell.length_b   1.000
_cell.length_c   1.000
_cell.angle_alpha   90.00
_cell.angle_beta   90.00
_cell.angle_gamma   90.00
#
_symmetry.space_group_name_H-M   'P 1'
#
loop_
_entity.id
_entity.type
_entity.pdbx_description
1 polymer ?
#
loop_
_entity_poly.entity_id
_entity_poly.type
_entity_poly.pdbx_seq_one_letter_code
_entity_poly.pdbx_strand_id
1 'polypeptide(L)'
;MRCYFVDGKIDVRQRRVGSTVHVHGWCSGHEATGAGDYRAITTLDEGFRPDVELTAPLAILSDADGSNLVRVQPDGQVLLYSSRAAYTYWSFVLAYPAA
;
A
#
# COMPACT_ATOMS: atom_id res chain seq x y z
N MET A 1 -0.32 2.90 -15.93
CA MET A 1 0.33 3.25 -14.65
C MET A 1 1.34 2.15 -14.35
N ARG A 2 2.64 2.43 -14.37
CA ARG A 2 3.70 1.41 -14.38
C ARG A 2 4.11 1.04 -12.96
N CYS A 3 4.04 -0.25 -12.72
CA CYS A 3 4.53 -0.93 -11.55
C CYS A 3 5.86 -1.57 -11.97
N TYR A 4 6.90 -1.58 -11.12
CA TYR A 4 8.15 -2.29 -11.43
C TYR A 4 7.89 -3.80 -11.28
N PHE A 5 7.23 -4.39 -12.27
CA PHE A 5 6.80 -5.78 -12.31
C PHE A 5 7.27 -6.39 -13.63
N VAL A 6 7.74 -7.62 -13.51
CA VAL A 6 7.65 -8.60 -14.58
C VAL A 6 6.15 -8.88 -14.75
N ASP A 7 5.50 -8.23 -15.73
CA ASP A 7 4.18 -8.54 -16.31
C ASP A 7 2.92 -8.74 -15.41
N GLY A 8 2.94 -8.36 -14.13
CA GLY A 8 1.80 -8.50 -13.21
C GLY A 8 0.82 -7.32 -13.19
N LYS A 9 -0.49 -7.62 -13.06
CA LYS A 9 -1.56 -6.62 -12.83
C LYS A 9 -1.76 -6.40 -11.32
N ILE A 10 -1.88 -5.14 -10.89
CA ILE A 10 -2.36 -4.79 -9.54
C ILE A 10 -3.81 -4.32 -9.63
N ASP A 11 -4.70 -4.97 -8.89
CA ASP A 11 -6.09 -4.54 -8.70
C ASP A 11 -6.23 -3.92 -7.31
N VAL A 12 -6.54 -2.61 -7.25
CA VAL A 12 -6.71 -1.86 -5.99
C VAL A 12 -8.18 -1.46 -5.81
N ARG A 13 -8.70 -1.65 -4.60
CA ARG A 13 -10.04 -1.22 -4.19
C ARG A 13 -9.93 -0.29 -2.99
N GLN A 14 -10.66 0.82 -3.05
CA GLN A 14 -10.63 1.89 -2.08
C GLN A 14 -12.06 2.17 -1.60
N ARG A 15 -12.26 2.32 -0.29
CA ARG A 15 -13.57 2.67 0.27
C ARG A 15 -13.42 3.61 1.47
N ARG A 16 -14.16 4.72 1.44
CA ARG A 16 -14.24 5.70 2.51
C ARG A 16 -15.41 5.38 3.45
N VAL A 17 -15.16 5.46 4.74
CA VAL A 17 -16.17 5.34 5.82
C VAL A 17 -15.91 6.47 6.82
N GLY A 18 -16.66 7.57 6.71
CA GLY A 18 -16.35 8.78 7.48
C GLY A 18 -14.95 9.32 7.17
N SER A 19 -14.13 9.53 8.21
CA SER A 19 -12.74 9.97 8.08
C SER A 19 -11.75 8.83 7.86
N THR A 20 -12.19 7.59 7.66
CA THR A 20 -11.29 6.47 7.36
C THR A 20 -11.37 6.04 5.91
N VAL A 21 -10.24 5.58 5.36
CA VAL A 21 -10.16 4.97 4.04
C VAL A 21 -9.58 3.56 4.19
N HIS A 22 -10.35 2.58 3.75
CA HIS A 22 -9.92 1.19 3.64
C HIS A 22 -9.35 0.97 2.23
N VAL A 23 -8.15 0.42 2.15
CA VAL A 23 -7.46 0.14 0.89
C VAL A 23 -7.07 -1.33 0.85
N HIS A 24 -7.42 -1.99 -0.24
CA HIS A 24 -7.11 -3.39 -0.50
C HIS A 24 -6.46 -3.51 -1.87
N GLY A 25 -5.40 -4.29 -1.97
CA GLY A 25 -4.74 -4.56 -3.24
C GLY A 25 -4.46 -6.04 -3.43
N TRP A 26 -4.56 -6.45 -4.69
CA TRP A 26 -4.16 -7.78 -5.16
C TRP A 26 -3.06 -7.63 -6.20
N CYS A 27 -1.99 -8.42 -6.06
CA CYS A 27 -0.88 -8.47 -7.00
C CYS A 27 -0.63 -9.91 -7.44
N SER A 28 -0.40 -10.14 -8.74
CA SER A 28 0.14 -11.42 -9.20
C SER A 28 1.67 -11.41 -9.07
N GLY A 29 2.18 -11.79 -7.89
CA GLY A 29 3.60 -12.12 -7.68
C GLY A 29 4.56 -10.94 -7.55
N HIS A 30 4.46 -10.18 -6.45
CA HIS A 30 5.52 -9.25 -6.07
C HIS A 30 6.40 -9.87 -4.98
N GLU A 31 7.69 -10.06 -5.24
CA GLU A 31 8.69 -10.37 -4.20
C GLU A 31 9.47 -9.10 -3.86
N ALA A 32 9.34 -8.61 -2.63
CA ALA A 32 10.32 -7.67 -2.08
C ALA A 32 11.57 -8.45 -1.68
N THR A 33 12.49 -8.60 -2.63
CA THR A 33 13.83 -9.10 -2.38
C THR A 33 14.72 -7.92 -1.95
N GLY A 34 15.11 -7.86 -0.67
CA GLY A 34 16.06 -6.86 -0.17
C GLY A 34 15.88 -6.40 1.28
N ALA A 35 16.85 -5.62 1.75
CA ALA A 35 16.82 -4.90 3.02
C ALA A 35 15.65 -3.90 3.02
N GLY A 36 14.94 -3.78 4.14
CA GLY A 36 13.69 -3.03 4.23
C GLY A 36 13.86 -1.57 3.81
N ASP A 37 13.28 -1.24 2.67
CA ASP A 37 13.23 0.10 2.07
C ASP A 37 11.80 0.38 1.58
N TYR A 38 11.47 1.66 1.40
CA TYR A 38 10.19 2.07 0.84
C TYR A 38 10.19 1.97 -0.70
N ARG A 39 9.16 1.34 -1.26
CA ARG A 39 8.92 1.29 -2.71
C ARG A 39 7.50 1.70 -3.05
N ALA A 40 7.34 2.50 -4.10
CA ALA A 40 6.02 2.85 -4.60
C ALA A 40 5.32 1.63 -5.21
N ILE A 41 4.09 1.36 -4.76
CA ILE A 41 3.29 0.22 -5.22
C ILE A 41 2.05 0.64 -6.00
N THR A 42 1.46 1.79 -5.69
CA THR A 42 0.29 2.33 -6.38
C THR A 42 0.09 3.80 -6.03
N THR A 43 -0.95 4.41 -6.58
CA THR A 43 -1.43 5.73 -6.21
C THR A 43 -2.93 5.65 -5.92
N LEU A 44 -3.38 6.30 -4.85
CA LEU A 44 -4.81 6.41 -4.52
C LEU A 44 -5.54 7.33 -5.50
N ASP A 45 -6.82 7.05 -5.73
CA ASP A 45 -7.65 7.91 -6.54
C ASP A 45 -7.85 9.24 -5.80
N GLU A 46 -8.06 10.33 -6.54
CA GLU A 46 -8.05 11.70 -6.00
C GLU A 46 -8.94 11.89 -4.76
N GLY A 47 -10.16 11.33 -4.74
CA GLY A 47 -11.08 11.41 -3.60
C GLY A 47 -10.67 10.63 -2.34
N PHE A 48 -9.59 9.84 -2.42
CA PHE A 48 -9.03 9.05 -1.33
C PHE A 48 -7.60 9.49 -0.96
N ARG A 49 -7.10 10.63 -1.45
CA ARG A 49 -5.78 11.11 -1.07
C ARG A 49 -5.83 11.86 0.27
N PRO A 50 -4.82 11.70 1.16
CA PRO A 50 -4.72 12.50 2.36
C PRO A 50 -4.14 13.89 2.08
N ASP A 51 -4.42 14.86 2.95
CA ASP A 51 -3.81 16.19 2.85
C ASP A 51 -2.39 16.24 3.46
N VAL A 52 -2.06 15.25 4.28
CA VAL A 52 -0.77 15.07 4.97
C VAL A 52 -0.23 13.67 4.72
N GLU A 53 1.08 13.47 4.91
CA GLU A 53 1.64 12.11 4.90
C GLU A 53 1.03 11.29 6.05
N LEU A 54 0.51 10.11 5.72
CA LEU A 54 0.00 9.16 6.71
C LEU A 54 0.82 7.88 6.69
N THR A 55 1.13 7.36 7.87
CA THR A 55 1.73 6.03 8.04
C THR A 55 0.71 5.08 8.66
N ALA A 56 0.60 3.86 8.13
CA ALA A 56 -0.28 2.84 8.68
C ALA A 56 0.39 1.45 8.69
N PRO A 57 0.01 0.59 9.66
CA PRO A 57 0.34 -0.83 9.59
C PRO A 57 -0.23 -1.46 8.32
N LEU A 58 0.56 -2.31 7.68
CA LEU A 58 0.15 -3.03 6.48
C LEU A 58 -0.10 -4.50 6.82
N ALA A 59 -1.34 -4.95 6.61
CA ALA A 59 -1.65 -6.37 6.64
C ALA A 59 -1.35 -6.98 5.27
N ILE A 60 -0.65 -8.10 5.26
CA ILE A 60 -0.27 -8.80 4.04
C ILE A 60 -0.45 -10.29 4.26
N LEU A 61 -1.04 -10.95 3.27
CA LEU A 61 -0.93 -12.39 3.12
C LEU A 61 0.37 -12.72 2.36
N SER A 62 1.40 -13.14 3.10
CA SER A 62 2.74 -13.49 2.62
C SER A 62 3.19 -14.80 3.28
N ASP A 63 4.01 -15.57 2.58
CA ASP A 63 4.69 -16.77 3.09
C ASP A 63 5.99 -16.44 3.85
N ALA A 64 6.38 -15.17 3.86
CA ALA A 64 7.56 -14.68 4.54
C ALA A 64 7.23 -13.65 5.64
N ASP A 65 7.95 -13.78 6.76
CA ASP A 65 7.83 -12.95 7.96
C ASP A 65 8.67 -11.68 7.83
N GLY A 66 8.01 -10.52 7.75
CA GLY A 66 8.64 -9.21 7.69
C GLY A 66 7.78 -8.12 8.31
N SER A 67 8.43 -7.07 8.84
CA SER A 67 7.74 -5.86 9.29
C SER A 67 7.23 -5.09 8.08
N ASN A 68 5.92 -4.81 8.05
CA ASN A 68 5.26 -4.18 6.92
C ASN A 68 4.57 -2.88 7.32
N LEU A 69 4.96 -1.78 6.67
CA LEU A 69 4.36 -0.46 6.86
C LEU A 69 4.01 0.13 5.50
N VAL A 70 2.99 0.99 5.48
CA VAL A 70 2.75 1.88 4.35
C VAL A 70 2.90 3.33 4.76
N ARG A 71 3.44 4.13 3.85
CA ARG A 71 3.34 5.58 3.85
C ARG A 71 2.49 5.99 2.66
N VAL A 72 1.55 6.89 2.89
CA VAL A 72 0.71 7.47 1.84
C VAL A 72 0.98 8.96 1.81
N GLN A 73 1.54 9.41 0.69
CA GLN A 73 1.88 10.81 0.48
C GLN A 73 0.63 11.62 0.06
N PRO A 74 0.64 12.95 0.21
CA PRO A 74 -0.49 13.80 -0.17
C PRO A 74 -0.88 13.73 -1.66
N ASP A 75 0.07 13.40 -2.54
CA ASP A 75 -0.18 13.16 -3.96
C ASP A 75 -0.87 11.80 -4.24
N GLY A 76 -1.12 11.02 -3.18
CA GLY A 76 -1.74 9.70 -3.21
C GLY A 76 -0.75 8.56 -3.39
N GLN A 77 0.56 8.82 -3.55
CA GLN A 77 1.54 7.76 -3.73
C GLN A 77 1.60 6.86 -2.49
N VAL A 78 1.42 5.55 -2.69
CA VAL A 78 1.51 4.53 -1.65
C VAL A 78 2.89 3.89 -1.71
N LEU A 79 3.68 4.14 -0.67
CA LEU A 79 4.99 3.56 -0.47
C LEU A 79 4.87 2.42 0.54
N LEU A 80 5.30 1.23 0.15
CA LEU A 80 5.36 0.07 1.02
C LEU A 80 6.79 -0.12 1.52
N TYR A 81 6.94 -0.25 2.83
CA TYR A 81 8.16 -0.73 3.47
C TYR A 81 7.98 -2.17 3.85
N SER A 82 8.92 -3.01 3.44
CA SER A 82 8.92 -4.41 3.82
C SER A 82 10.28 -5.05 3.60
N SER A 83 10.60 -6.01 4.45
CA SER A 83 11.76 -6.87 4.33
C SER A 83 11.28 -8.29 4.03
N ARG A 84 11.70 -8.86 2.89
CA ARG A 84 11.39 -10.25 2.47
C ARG A 84 9.90 -10.57 2.52
N ALA A 85 9.14 -10.16 1.50
CA ALA A 85 7.75 -10.60 1.42
C ALA A 85 7.27 -10.77 -0.02
N ALA A 86 6.50 -11.84 -0.22
CA ALA A 86 5.78 -12.13 -1.45
C ALA A 86 4.32 -11.71 -1.29
N TYR A 87 3.92 -10.59 -1.90
CA TYR A 87 2.56 -10.07 -1.72
C TYR A 87 1.65 -10.58 -2.83
N THR A 88 0.67 -11.39 -2.44
CA THR A 88 -0.49 -11.68 -3.30
C THR A 88 -1.68 -10.79 -2.95
N TYR A 89 -1.89 -10.55 -1.67
CA TYR A 89 -2.94 -9.68 -1.15
C TYR A 89 -2.40 -8.81 -0.01
N TRP A 90 -2.76 -7.53 -0.01
CA TRP A 90 -2.40 -6.58 1.02
C TRP A 90 -3.55 -5.62 1.32
N SER A 91 -3.60 -5.10 2.55
CA SER A 91 -4.60 -4.13 2.95
C SER A 91 -4.13 -3.25 4.10
N PHE A 92 -4.59 -2.01 4.11
CA PHE A 92 -4.35 -1.07 5.21
C PHE A 92 -5.55 -0.13 5.38
N VAL A 93 -5.60 0.53 6.54
CA VAL A 93 -6.60 1.54 6.85
C VAL A 93 -5.88 2.84 7.18
N LEU A 94 -6.30 3.91 6.51
CA LEU A 94 -5.88 5.27 6.83
C LEU A 94 -6.96 5.93 7.69
N ALA A 95 -6.55 6.50 8.82
CA ALA A 95 -7.39 7.39 9.61
C ALA A 95 -6.96 8.84 9.32
N TYR A 96 -7.88 9.63 8.78
CA TYR A 96 -7.61 11.02 8.43
C TYR A 96 -7.80 11.85 9.69
N PRO A 97 -6.88 12.78 10.01
CA PRO A 97 -7.09 13.73 11.07
C PRO A 97 -8.42 14.47 10.86
N ALA A 98 -9.13 14.77 11.95
CA ALA A 98 -10.27 15.67 11.85
C ALA A 98 -9.79 17.03 11.34
N ALA A 99 -10.55 17.61 10.42
CA ALA A 99 -10.34 18.98 9.94
C ALA A 99 -10.61 20.01 11.04
#